data_AF-A0A7S1L5B6-F1
#
_entry.id   AF-A0A7S1L5B6-F1
#
_cell.length_a   1.000
_cell.length_b   1.000
_cell.length_c   1.000
_cell.angle_alpha   90.00
_cell.angle_beta   90.00
_cell.angle_gamma   90.00
#
_symmetry.space_group_name_H-M   'P 1'
#
loop_
_entity.id
_entity.type
_entity.pdbx_description
1 polymer ?
#
loop_
_entity_poly.entity_id
_entity_poly.type
_entity_poly.pdbx_seq_one_letter_code
_entity_poly.pdbx_strand_id
1 'polypeptide(L)'
;MRRSAVRRAITPGTPVTLGSEHFIVPRRMSIGDALAGKANPRETPSSEYSRKLVRPSNAFFQVPVHRMSHTEAARREEEYDFEHALIWAAFDVPEKVPVLLRDRLLSGDASAYTDRWLDACRHWVREARYWRCIGVEKPFFSKHQLRAHTWGNAGTDVGNVQFSAAMVDAVRDLEYAVRREAEGLPANYVWEKWGPWGNVDGSRAEQLPRFRANQHIDPDGVEVSAADVEDLQSHGKIKERFGHLIFPEDGAFAGAFLTATNGSVTLADFEPEMQRKYAALRSLSVDDAIKLASADDLRTLLYISGARSTFEAVWAECTTWDEIVSAVAPHREEGDRLIEGARMLQLCRDADELRSLFEEKCGFADFHMTTDKELTGALIAFIDDLTTLTATEAGSKLCQATIDAQRAQVMGDVVFAAYRELMDVDRDKRRRLWVSRFAGDANEEKTLDYMLQQFARRSDRPGG
;
A
#
# COMPACT_ATOMS: atom_id res chain seq x y z
N MET A 1 -16.61 38.43 -31.21
CA MET A 1 -16.96 39.39 -32.28
C MET A 1 -17.67 38.68 -33.41
N ARG A 2 -18.55 39.42 -34.10
CA ARG A 2 -19.51 38.98 -35.12
C ARG A 2 -18.86 38.31 -36.34
N ARG A 3 -19.60 37.37 -36.94
CA ARG A 3 -19.32 36.71 -38.22
C ARG A 3 -19.06 37.75 -39.32
N SER A 4 -17.98 37.59 -40.08
CA SER A 4 -17.84 38.22 -41.41
C SER A 4 -17.84 37.13 -42.48
N ALA A 5 -19.00 36.96 -43.11
CA ALA A 5 -19.15 36.15 -44.31
C ALA A 5 -18.60 36.95 -45.51
N VAL A 6 -17.58 36.41 -46.18
CA VAL A 6 -17.20 36.88 -47.52
C VAL A 6 -18.18 36.26 -48.51
N ARG A 7 -19.20 37.03 -48.89
CA ARG A 7 -20.10 36.71 -50.00
C ARG A 7 -19.31 36.88 -51.31
N ARG A 8 -18.95 35.79 -51.98
CA ARG A 8 -18.63 35.83 -53.41
C ARG A 8 -19.93 35.95 -54.19
N ALA A 9 -20.04 36.99 -55.00
CA ALA A 9 -21.18 37.25 -55.86
C ALA A 9 -21.30 36.15 -56.92
N ILE A 10 -22.48 35.53 -56.99
CA ILE A 10 -22.84 34.60 -58.06
C ILE A 10 -23.43 35.44 -59.19
N THR A 11 -22.82 35.38 -60.37
CA THR A 11 -23.26 36.06 -61.58
C THR A 11 -24.55 35.41 -62.11
N PRO A 12 -25.61 36.16 -62.47
CA PRO A 12 -26.83 35.58 -63.03
C PRO A 12 -26.56 35.05 -64.44
N GLY A 13 -26.90 33.79 -64.71
CA GLY A 13 -26.85 33.21 -66.07
C GLY A 13 -26.12 31.87 -66.20
N THR A 14 -25.58 31.29 -65.14
CA THR A 14 -25.04 29.91 -65.18
C THR A 14 -26.17 28.90 -64.98
N PRO A 15 -26.38 27.93 -65.91
CA PRO A 15 -27.39 26.90 -65.72
C PRO A 15 -26.96 25.99 -64.56
N VAL A 16 -27.79 25.94 -63.51
CA VAL A 16 -27.65 24.96 -62.42
C VAL A 16 -28.11 23.62 -62.98
N THR A 17 -27.18 22.70 -63.21
CA THR A 17 -27.50 21.31 -63.53
C THR A 17 -28.22 20.69 -62.34
N LEU A 18 -29.53 20.44 -62.48
CA LEU A 18 -30.31 19.64 -61.54
C LEU A 18 -29.74 18.22 -61.53
N GLY A 19 -28.90 17.91 -60.53
CA GLY A 19 -28.36 16.58 -60.34
C GLY A 19 -27.20 16.42 -59.37
N SER A 20 -26.59 17.48 -58.84
CA SER A 20 -25.33 17.33 -58.09
C SER A 20 -25.31 17.72 -56.62
N GLU A 21 -26.39 18.12 -55.96
CA GLU A 21 -26.33 18.50 -54.52
C GLU A 21 -27.62 18.23 -53.74
N HIS A 22 -27.86 16.98 -53.34
CA HIS A 22 -28.85 16.63 -52.32
C HIS A 22 -28.23 15.77 -51.21
N PHE A 23 -27.20 16.29 -50.52
CA PHE A 23 -26.83 15.78 -49.20
C PHE A 23 -26.33 16.94 -48.33
N ILE A 24 -27.20 17.46 -47.45
CA ILE A 24 -26.85 18.44 -46.41
C ILE A 24 -25.93 17.83 -45.34
N VAL A 25 -25.82 16.49 -45.29
CA VAL A 25 -24.85 15.75 -44.49
C VAL A 25 -23.82 15.14 -45.44
N PRO A 26 -22.52 15.47 -45.35
CA PRO A 26 -21.53 14.87 -46.24
C PRO A 26 -21.52 13.35 -46.09
N ARG A 27 -21.68 12.63 -47.21
CA ARG A 27 -21.41 11.18 -47.25
C ARG A 27 -19.96 10.98 -46.80
N ARG A 28 -19.73 10.16 -45.77
CA ARG A 28 -18.38 9.75 -45.38
C ARG A 28 -17.65 9.27 -46.63
N MET A 29 -16.48 9.85 -46.92
CA MET A 29 -15.67 9.51 -48.10
C MET A 29 -15.50 7.98 -48.20
N SER A 30 -16.07 7.41 -49.25
CA SER A 30 -15.78 6.05 -49.70
C SER A 30 -14.63 6.15 -50.71
N ILE A 31 -13.46 5.62 -50.35
CA ILE A 31 -12.39 5.35 -51.33
C ILE A 31 -12.60 3.91 -51.78
N GLY A 32 -13.02 3.73 -53.04
CA GLY A 32 -13.13 2.46 -53.77
C GLY A 32 -14.05 1.41 -53.12
N ASP A 33 -15.35 1.45 -53.38
CA ASP A 33 -16.40 0.43 -53.17
C ASP A 33 -16.40 -0.45 -51.89
N ALA A 34 -15.55 -0.15 -50.92
CA ALA A 34 -15.59 -0.64 -49.57
C ALA A 34 -16.06 0.54 -48.72
N LEU A 35 -17.24 0.40 -48.12
CA LEU A 35 -17.60 1.19 -46.95
C LEU A 35 -16.47 0.99 -45.94
N ALA A 36 -15.61 2.00 -45.76
CA ALA A 36 -14.77 2.14 -44.59
C ALA A 36 -15.67 2.47 -43.38
N GLY A 37 -16.58 1.54 -43.07
CA GLY A 37 -17.11 1.41 -41.75
C GLY A 37 -15.90 1.12 -40.86
N LYS A 38 -15.64 1.99 -39.89
CA LYS A 38 -14.96 1.57 -38.68
C LYS A 38 -15.60 0.22 -38.32
N ALA A 39 -14.82 -0.87 -38.39
CA ALA A 39 -15.29 -2.15 -37.90
C ALA A 39 -15.86 -1.87 -36.51
N ASN A 40 -17.18 -2.03 -36.39
CA ASN A 40 -17.83 -1.97 -35.10
C ASN A 40 -17.14 -3.10 -34.31
N PRO A 41 -16.50 -2.85 -33.16
CA PRO A 41 -15.82 -3.91 -32.41
C PRO A 41 -16.76 -5.06 -31.99
N ARG A 42 -18.07 -4.90 -32.21
CA ARG A 42 -19.12 -5.88 -31.99
C ARG A 42 -19.31 -6.91 -33.11
N GLU A 43 -18.72 -6.70 -34.29
CA GLU A 43 -19.00 -7.53 -35.48
C GLU A 43 -17.76 -8.26 -36.03
N THR A 44 -16.68 -8.36 -35.25
CA THR A 44 -15.68 -9.41 -35.49
C THR A 44 -16.19 -10.69 -34.83
N PRO A 45 -16.18 -11.86 -35.51
CA PRO A 45 -16.50 -13.12 -34.85
C PRO A 45 -15.49 -13.33 -33.73
N SER A 46 -15.94 -13.10 -32.50
CA SER A 46 -15.11 -13.19 -31.31
C SER A 46 -14.69 -14.65 -31.14
N SER A 47 -13.42 -14.98 -31.34
CA SER A 47 -12.88 -16.25 -30.86
C SER A 47 -13.09 -16.34 -29.35
N GLU A 48 -13.23 -17.53 -28.75
CA GLU A 48 -13.36 -17.68 -27.29
C GLU A 48 -12.26 -16.96 -26.50
N TYR A 49 -11.06 -16.84 -27.09
CA TYR A 49 -9.94 -16.06 -26.55
C TYR A 49 -10.24 -14.57 -26.45
N SER A 50 -10.95 -13.98 -27.41
CA SER A 50 -11.29 -12.56 -27.38
C SER A 50 -12.33 -12.19 -26.32
N ARG A 51 -13.13 -13.15 -25.83
CA ARG A 51 -14.02 -12.96 -24.68
C ARG A 51 -13.28 -12.98 -23.33
N LYS A 52 -12.07 -13.54 -23.29
CA LYS A 52 -11.19 -13.55 -22.11
C LYS A 52 -10.26 -12.34 -22.03
N LEU A 53 -10.20 -11.51 -23.07
CA LEU A 53 -9.37 -10.31 -23.10
C LEU A 53 -10.15 -9.13 -22.51
N VAL A 54 -9.71 -8.63 -21.35
CA VAL A 54 -10.23 -7.39 -20.77
C VAL A 54 -9.72 -6.21 -21.61
N ARG A 55 -10.64 -5.45 -22.20
CA ARG A 55 -10.33 -4.19 -22.92
C ARG A 55 -11.18 -3.06 -22.33
N PRO A 56 -10.59 -2.11 -21.57
CA PRO A 56 -11.35 -0.97 -21.07
C PRO A 56 -11.83 -0.11 -22.25
N SER A 57 -13.07 0.39 -22.17
CA SER A 57 -13.68 1.17 -23.25
C SER A 57 -13.20 2.61 -23.30
N ASN A 58 -13.13 3.28 -22.14
CA ASN A 58 -12.62 4.64 -21.94
C ASN A 58 -12.12 4.81 -20.49
N ALA A 59 -11.15 5.69 -20.28
CA ALA A 59 -10.74 6.19 -18.96
C ALA A 59 -10.72 7.72 -19.01
N PHE A 60 -11.29 8.38 -17.99
CA PHE A 60 -11.30 9.83 -17.87
C PHE A 60 -10.25 10.27 -16.86
N PHE A 61 -9.39 11.21 -17.27
CA PHE A 61 -8.35 11.76 -16.41
C PHE A 61 -8.71 13.19 -16.04
N GLN A 62 -8.71 13.49 -14.75
CA GLN A 62 -8.82 14.86 -14.26
C GLN A 62 -7.42 15.39 -13.98
N VAL A 63 -7.16 16.63 -14.38
CA VAL A 63 -5.90 17.30 -14.08
C VAL A 63 -5.93 17.73 -12.61
N PRO A 64 -4.92 17.41 -11.79
CA PRO A 64 -4.81 17.96 -10.44
C PRO A 64 -4.61 19.47 -10.56
N VAL A 65 -5.67 20.21 -10.32
CA VAL A 65 -5.62 21.67 -10.21
C VAL A 65 -5.67 21.97 -8.73
N HIS A 66 -4.59 22.54 -8.19
CA HIS A 66 -4.59 23.03 -6.83
C HIS A 66 -5.69 24.09 -6.72
N ARG A 67 -6.78 23.76 -6.02
CA ARG A 67 -7.85 24.70 -5.74
C ARG A 67 -7.29 25.67 -4.71
N MET A 68 -6.89 26.85 -5.16
CA MET A 68 -6.58 27.91 -4.20
C MET A 68 -7.89 28.32 -3.54
N SER A 69 -8.13 27.80 -2.34
CA SER A 69 -9.22 28.25 -1.49
C SER A 69 -9.02 29.73 -1.17
N HIS A 70 -9.78 30.59 -1.85
CA HIS A 70 -9.70 32.04 -1.66
C HIS A 70 -10.36 32.51 -0.35
N THR A 71 -11.10 31.62 0.34
CA THR A 71 -11.77 31.91 1.60
C THR A 71 -11.39 30.89 2.66
N GLU A 72 -11.40 31.31 3.93
CA GLU A 72 -11.15 30.42 5.06
C GLU A 72 -12.18 29.28 5.14
N ALA A 73 -13.43 29.55 4.75
CA ALA A 73 -14.50 28.56 4.70
C ALA A 73 -14.20 27.43 3.69
N ALA A 74 -13.72 27.77 2.49
CA ALA A 74 -13.35 26.78 1.48
C ALA A 74 -12.17 25.93 1.95
N ARG A 75 -11.17 26.55 2.60
CA ARG A 75 -10.03 25.81 3.17
C ARG A 75 -10.49 24.82 4.25
N ARG A 76 -11.41 25.22 5.13
CA ARG A 76 -11.97 24.33 6.16
C ARG A 76 -12.74 23.15 5.55
N GLU A 77 -13.45 23.37 4.44
CA GLU A 77 -14.14 22.29 3.72
C GLU A 77 -13.14 21.30 3.11
N GLU A 78 -12.04 21.76 2.52
CA GLU A 78 -10.97 20.91 1.98
C GLU A 78 -10.22 20.12 3.07
N GLU A 79 -9.94 20.75 4.22
CA GLU A 79 -9.38 20.07 5.39
C GLU A 79 -10.35 19.00 5.91
N TYR A 80 -11.63 19.33 6.01
CA TYR A 80 -12.68 18.41 6.44
C TYR A 80 -12.83 17.21 5.50
N ASP A 81 -12.86 17.43 4.17
CA ASP A 81 -13.01 16.36 3.19
C ASP A 81 -11.84 15.37 3.25
N PHE A 82 -10.62 15.88 3.47
CA PHE A 82 -9.46 15.02 3.62
C PHE A 82 -9.40 14.31 4.97
N GLU A 83 -9.71 14.99 6.08
CA GLU A 83 -9.80 14.32 7.38
C GLU A 83 -10.87 13.21 7.36
N HIS A 84 -11.99 13.46 6.69
CA HIS A 84 -13.02 12.44 6.47
C HIS A 84 -12.48 11.25 5.66
N ALA A 85 -11.74 11.49 4.57
CA ALA A 85 -11.09 10.43 3.78
C ALA A 85 -10.02 9.66 4.59
N LEU A 86 -9.24 10.38 5.40
CA LEU A 86 -8.22 9.83 6.28
C LEU A 86 -8.83 8.88 7.32
N ILE A 87 -9.91 9.28 7.98
CA ILE A 87 -10.60 8.44 8.96
C ILE A 87 -11.18 7.18 8.31
N TRP A 88 -11.76 7.30 7.11
CA TRP A 88 -12.22 6.12 6.36
C TRP A 88 -11.07 5.18 5.98
N ALA A 89 -9.95 5.71 5.49
CA ALA A 89 -8.79 4.88 5.18
C ALA A 89 -8.22 4.20 6.43
N ALA A 90 -8.02 4.94 7.52
CA ALA A 90 -7.54 4.41 8.80
C ALA A 90 -8.45 3.32 9.37
N PHE A 91 -9.75 3.36 9.06
CA PHE A 91 -10.73 2.38 9.53
C PHE A 91 -10.87 1.16 8.61
N ASP A 92 -10.95 1.36 7.30
CA ASP A 92 -11.24 0.28 6.34
C ASP A 92 -9.97 -0.44 5.88
N VAL A 93 -9.00 0.32 5.36
CA VAL A 93 -7.76 -0.20 4.76
C VAL A 93 -6.61 0.72 5.18
N PRO A 94 -6.06 0.54 6.40
CA PRO A 94 -5.14 1.49 7.02
C PRO A 94 -3.88 1.77 6.18
N GLU A 95 -3.41 0.82 5.39
CA GLU A 95 -2.26 1.01 4.50
C GLU A 95 -2.49 2.06 3.40
N LYS A 96 -3.73 2.52 3.17
CA LYS A 96 -4.00 3.65 2.27
C LYS A 96 -3.66 5.01 2.88
N VAL A 97 -3.46 5.11 4.19
CA VAL A 97 -3.17 6.39 4.86
C VAL A 97 -1.92 7.07 4.27
N PRO A 98 -0.75 6.39 4.12
CA PRO A 98 0.41 6.96 3.45
C PRO A 98 0.15 7.35 1.99
N VAL A 99 -0.63 6.56 1.26
CA VAL A 99 -1.00 6.84 -0.14
C VAL A 99 -1.83 8.13 -0.23
N LEU A 100 -2.77 8.34 0.69
CA LEU A 100 -3.58 9.56 0.77
C LEU A 100 -2.74 10.81 1.05
N LEU A 101 -1.73 10.72 1.93
CA LEU A 101 -0.82 11.84 2.18
C LEU A 101 -0.05 12.22 0.91
N ARG A 102 0.44 11.22 0.17
CA ARG A 102 1.10 11.43 -1.12
C ARG A 102 0.15 12.06 -2.14
N ASP A 103 -1.07 11.56 -2.26
CA ASP A 103 -2.05 12.10 -3.22
C ASP A 103 -2.45 13.53 -2.88
N ARG A 104 -2.54 13.86 -1.59
CA ARG A 104 -2.72 15.24 -1.11
C ARG A 104 -1.57 16.14 -1.54
N LEU A 105 -0.32 15.70 -1.38
CA LEU A 105 0.85 16.44 -1.87
C LEU A 105 0.80 16.64 -3.39
N LEU A 106 0.46 15.60 -4.16
CA LEU A 106 0.36 15.67 -5.62
C LEU A 106 -0.77 16.58 -6.10
N SER A 107 -1.82 16.76 -5.30
CA SER A 107 -2.86 17.76 -5.54
C SER A 107 -2.38 19.22 -5.33
N GLY A 108 -1.14 19.41 -4.89
CA GLY A 108 -0.49 20.70 -4.69
C GLY A 108 -0.52 21.21 -3.25
N ASP A 109 -0.97 20.40 -2.28
CA ASP A 109 -0.98 20.81 -0.88
C ASP A 109 0.35 20.50 -0.17
N ALA A 110 1.15 21.54 0.03
CA ALA A 110 2.43 21.47 0.73
C ALA A 110 2.31 21.09 2.22
N SER A 111 1.11 21.17 2.81
CA SER A 111 0.90 20.84 4.23
C SER A 111 0.81 19.33 4.50
N ALA A 112 0.79 18.47 3.48
CA ALA A 112 0.53 17.04 3.60
C ALA A 112 1.38 16.32 4.67
N TYR A 113 2.65 16.69 4.83
CA TYR A 113 3.59 16.09 5.78
C TYR A 113 3.93 17.01 6.97
N THR A 114 3.01 17.89 7.35
CA THR A 114 3.16 18.70 8.57
C THR A 114 2.86 17.88 9.82
N ASP A 115 3.43 18.28 10.96
CA ASP A 115 3.20 17.63 12.26
C ASP A 115 1.72 17.44 12.56
N ARG A 116 0.88 18.45 12.24
CA ARG A 116 -0.59 18.36 12.37
C ARG A 116 -1.16 17.13 11.67
N TRP A 117 -0.78 16.88 10.42
CA TRP A 117 -1.36 15.79 9.64
C TRP A 117 -0.74 14.44 10.00
N LEU A 118 0.54 14.39 10.34
CA LEU A 118 1.18 13.17 10.84
C LEU A 118 0.60 12.75 12.20
N ASP A 119 0.40 13.70 13.12
CA ASP A 119 -0.28 13.48 14.39
C ASP A 119 -1.74 13.02 14.17
N ALA A 120 -2.45 13.62 13.22
CA ALA A 120 -3.81 13.21 12.88
C ALA A 120 -3.84 11.78 12.30
N CYS A 121 -2.92 11.42 11.40
CA CYS A 121 -2.80 10.06 10.88
C CYS A 121 -2.56 9.06 12.01
N ARG A 122 -1.60 9.36 12.90
CA ARG A 122 -1.29 8.52 14.05
C ARG A 122 -2.49 8.36 14.99
N HIS A 123 -3.16 9.47 15.30
CA HIS A 123 -4.35 9.49 16.14
C HIS A 123 -5.49 8.65 15.53
N TRP A 124 -5.82 8.89 14.26
CA TRP A 124 -6.94 8.23 13.60
C TRP A 124 -6.69 6.74 13.34
N VAL A 125 -5.46 6.32 13.04
CA VAL A 125 -5.12 4.89 12.95
C VAL A 125 -5.29 4.20 14.31
N ARG A 126 -4.84 4.84 15.40
CA ARG A 126 -4.97 4.30 16.76
C ARG A 126 -6.43 4.22 17.21
N GLU A 127 -7.22 5.27 16.98
CA GLU A 127 -8.65 5.28 17.32
C GLU A 127 -9.45 4.33 16.43
N ALA A 128 -9.13 4.22 15.14
CA ALA A 128 -9.79 3.28 14.24
C ALA A 128 -9.54 1.82 14.66
N ARG A 129 -8.34 1.46 15.09
CA ARG A 129 -8.07 0.15 15.71
C ARG A 129 -8.94 -0.07 16.94
N TYR A 130 -9.02 0.92 17.83
CA TYR A 130 -9.91 0.85 18.99
C TYR A 130 -11.37 0.58 18.58
N TRP A 131 -11.90 1.33 17.61
CA TRP A 131 -13.28 1.19 17.13
C TRP A 131 -13.56 -0.16 16.48
N ARG A 132 -12.61 -0.68 15.69
CA ARG A 132 -12.70 -2.03 15.11
C ARG A 132 -12.76 -3.11 16.18
N CYS A 133 -11.93 -3.02 17.22
CA CYS A 133 -11.95 -3.97 18.33
C CYS A 133 -13.25 -3.94 19.14
N ILE A 134 -13.91 -2.78 19.29
CA ILE A 134 -15.20 -2.69 19.99
C ILE A 134 -16.40 -2.93 19.07
N GLY A 135 -16.19 -3.40 17.83
CA GLY A 135 -17.26 -3.80 16.92
C GLY A 135 -18.04 -2.65 16.28
N VAL A 136 -17.44 -1.46 16.13
CA VAL A 136 -17.99 -0.41 15.25
C VAL A 136 -17.86 -0.90 13.81
N GLU A 137 -18.92 -0.76 13.01
CA GLU A 137 -18.91 -1.13 11.58
C GLU A 137 -18.63 0.07 10.66
N LYS A 138 -19.08 1.27 11.07
CA LYS A 138 -18.90 2.51 10.31
C LYS A 138 -18.38 3.62 11.23
N PRO A 139 -17.27 4.29 10.89
CA PRO A 139 -16.68 5.30 11.76
C PRO A 139 -17.53 6.56 11.86
N PHE A 140 -18.36 6.87 10.86
CA PHE A 140 -19.25 8.02 10.84
C PHE A 140 -20.71 7.61 11.08
N PHE A 141 -21.35 8.22 12.07
CA PHE A 141 -22.80 8.16 12.25
C PHE A 141 -23.52 9.15 11.34
N SER A 142 -22.94 10.34 11.19
CA SER A 142 -23.36 11.36 10.22
C SER A 142 -22.14 12.04 9.63
N LYS A 143 -22.34 12.90 8.62
CA LYS A 143 -21.26 13.71 8.02
C LYS A 143 -20.44 14.43 9.12
N HIS A 144 -21.10 14.98 10.15
CA HIS A 144 -20.43 15.80 11.16
C HIS A 144 -20.15 15.09 12.49
N GLN A 145 -20.46 13.79 12.61
CA GLN A 145 -20.35 13.08 13.88
C GLN A 145 -19.85 11.65 13.71
N LEU A 146 -18.78 11.33 14.43
CA LEU A 146 -18.23 9.98 14.56
C LEU A 146 -19.16 9.09 15.38
N ARG A 147 -19.25 7.81 14.99
CA ARG A 147 -20.07 6.80 15.65
C ARG A 147 -19.58 6.49 17.06
N ALA A 148 -18.28 6.63 17.33
CA ALA A 148 -17.74 6.51 18.68
C ALA A 148 -18.30 7.60 19.61
N HIS A 149 -18.56 8.81 19.08
CA HIS A 149 -19.00 9.96 19.88
C HIS A 149 -20.52 10.12 19.95
N THR A 150 -21.29 9.06 19.67
CA THR A 150 -22.75 9.07 19.86
C THR A 150 -23.10 8.50 21.23
N TRP A 151 -23.53 9.38 22.13
CA TRP A 151 -23.95 9.03 23.49
C TRP A 151 -25.46 9.17 23.69
N GLY A 152 -25.99 8.46 24.69
CA GLY A 152 -27.35 8.65 25.18
C GLY A 152 -27.54 10.08 25.68
N ASN A 153 -28.65 10.72 25.27
CA ASN A 153 -29.00 12.10 25.67
C ASN A 153 -30.24 12.15 26.59
N ALA A 154 -30.84 11.01 26.93
CA ALA A 154 -32.04 10.91 27.76
C ALA A 154 -32.04 9.59 28.55
N GLY A 155 -32.62 9.61 29.76
CA GLY A 155 -32.70 8.44 30.64
C GLY A 155 -31.53 8.31 31.61
N THR A 156 -31.24 7.07 32.04
CA THR A 156 -30.11 6.71 32.92
C THR A 156 -28.75 6.75 32.23
N ASP A 157 -28.73 6.86 30.89
CA ASP A 157 -27.55 6.59 30.07
C ASP A 157 -26.91 7.87 29.50
N VAL A 158 -27.08 9.00 30.18
CA VAL A 158 -26.54 10.29 29.73
C VAL A 158 -25.02 10.25 29.77
N GLY A 159 -24.38 10.42 28.60
CA GLY A 159 -22.92 10.38 28.44
C GLY A 159 -22.34 8.98 28.24
N ASN A 160 -23.16 7.93 28.26
CA ASN A 160 -22.75 6.57 27.91
C ASN A 160 -22.80 6.37 26.40
N VAL A 161 -21.81 5.65 25.86
CA VAL A 161 -21.75 5.34 24.42
C VAL A 161 -22.92 4.45 24.06
N GLN A 162 -23.59 4.72 22.93
CA GLN A 162 -24.67 3.86 22.45
C GLN A 162 -24.08 2.58 21.85
N PHE A 163 -24.19 1.45 22.55
CA PHE A 163 -23.74 0.14 22.07
C PHE A 163 -24.82 -0.55 21.23
N SER A 164 -24.42 -1.12 20.08
CA SER A 164 -25.24 -2.09 19.34
C SER A 164 -25.03 -3.49 19.92
N ALA A 165 -25.88 -4.45 19.57
CA ALA A 165 -25.71 -5.85 19.98
C ALA A 165 -24.33 -6.43 19.59
N ALA A 166 -23.83 -6.09 18.39
CA ALA A 166 -22.51 -6.53 17.94
C ALA A 166 -21.38 -5.95 18.79
N MET A 167 -21.49 -4.67 19.17
CA MET A 167 -20.51 -4.02 20.04
C MET A 167 -20.54 -4.61 21.45
N VAL A 168 -21.73 -4.95 21.98
CA VAL A 168 -21.85 -5.64 23.28
C VAL A 168 -21.16 -6.99 23.22
N ASP A 169 -21.40 -7.79 22.18
CA ASP A 169 -20.73 -9.09 22.02
C ASP A 169 -19.20 -8.96 21.88
N ALA A 170 -18.71 -7.93 21.16
CA ALA A 170 -17.28 -7.66 21.05
C ALA A 170 -16.64 -7.31 22.41
N VAL A 171 -17.31 -6.47 23.22
CA VAL A 171 -16.82 -6.14 24.58
C VAL A 171 -16.90 -7.35 25.50
N ARG A 172 -17.88 -8.25 25.32
CA ARG A 172 -17.93 -9.52 26.07
C ARG A 172 -16.76 -10.43 25.72
N ASP A 173 -16.33 -10.48 24.46
CA ASP A 173 -15.15 -11.27 24.06
C ASP A 173 -13.86 -10.70 24.68
N LEU A 174 -13.75 -9.37 24.82
CA LEU A 174 -12.64 -8.73 25.54
C LEU A 174 -12.67 -9.05 27.04
N GLU A 175 -13.85 -8.96 27.68
CA GLU A 175 -14.03 -9.32 29.09
C GLU A 175 -13.70 -10.79 29.36
N TYR A 176 -14.09 -11.64 28.44
CA TYR A 176 -13.82 -13.06 28.50
C TYR A 176 -12.31 -13.35 28.46
N ALA A 177 -11.58 -12.71 27.54
CA ALA A 177 -10.13 -12.85 27.46
C ALA A 177 -9.43 -12.39 28.74
N VAL A 178 -9.88 -11.28 29.33
CA VAL A 178 -9.34 -10.77 30.61
C VAL A 178 -9.64 -11.71 31.78
N ARG A 179 -10.84 -12.29 31.85
CA ARG A 179 -11.17 -13.27 32.90
C ARG A 179 -10.31 -14.53 32.81
N ARG A 180 -10.08 -15.03 31.59
CA ARG A 180 -9.16 -16.15 31.36
C ARG A 180 -7.75 -15.84 31.85
N GLU A 181 -7.22 -14.67 31.51
CA GLU A 181 -5.91 -14.22 32.02
C GLU A 181 -5.89 -14.16 33.56
N ALA A 182 -6.95 -13.65 34.18
CA ALA A 182 -7.07 -13.56 35.64
C ALA A 182 -7.11 -14.95 36.32
N GLU A 183 -7.62 -15.96 35.64
CA GLU A 183 -7.62 -17.36 36.08
C GLU A 183 -6.30 -18.09 35.77
N GLY A 184 -5.32 -17.40 35.16
CA GLY A 184 -4.02 -17.99 34.77
C GLY A 184 -4.08 -18.81 33.49
N LEU A 185 -5.17 -18.71 32.72
CA LEU A 185 -5.33 -19.33 31.42
C LEU A 185 -4.87 -18.37 30.31
N PRO A 186 -4.49 -18.88 29.11
CA PRO A 186 -4.24 -18.02 27.97
C PRO A 186 -5.49 -17.22 27.59
N ALA A 187 -5.32 -15.92 27.35
CA ALA A 187 -6.40 -14.97 27.05
C ALA A 187 -7.31 -15.43 25.92
N ASN A 188 -6.73 -15.99 24.85
CA ASN A 188 -7.43 -16.53 23.68
C ASN A 188 -8.47 -15.56 23.11
N TYR A 189 -8.09 -14.30 22.90
CA TYR A 189 -8.98 -13.33 22.28
C TYR A 189 -9.20 -13.67 20.80
N VAL A 190 -10.44 -14.05 20.43
CA VAL A 190 -10.78 -14.56 19.09
C VAL A 190 -10.38 -13.58 17.99
N TRP A 191 -10.62 -12.28 18.21
CA TRP A 191 -10.33 -11.23 17.22
C TRP A 191 -8.86 -10.80 17.19
N GLU A 192 -8.00 -11.36 18.03
CA GLU A 192 -6.55 -11.18 17.91
C GLU A 192 -6.00 -11.91 16.67
N LYS A 193 -6.62 -13.04 16.30
CA LYS A 193 -6.24 -13.83 15.12
C LYS A 193 -6.90 -13.35 13.83
N TRP A 194 -7.67 -12.27 13.89
CA TRP A 194 -8.34 -11.70 12.74
C TRP A 194 -7.38 -10.81 11.93
N GLY A 195 -7.31 -11.04 10.63
CA GLY A 195 -6.56 -10.25 9.65
C GLY A 195 -7.45 -9.78 8.50
N PRO A 196 -6.88 -9.16 7.45
CA PRO A 196 -7.63 -8.57 6.34
C PRO A 196 -8.55 -9.54 5.58
N TRP A 197 -8.20 -10.83 5.52
CA TRP A 197 -9.00 -11.87 4.84
C TRP A 197 -9.81 -12.77 5.77
N GLY A 198 -9.83 -12.46 7.07
CA GLY A 198 -10.48 -13.28 8.10
C GLY A 198 -9.47 -13.87 9.08
N ASN A 199 -9.75 -15.05 9.61
CA ASN A 199 -8.87 -15.67 10.61
C ASN A 199 -7.57 -16.16 9.97
N VAL A 200 -6.45 -15.70 10.51
CA VAL A 200 -5.08 -16.03 10.05
C VAL A 200 -4.78 -17.52 10.18
N ASP A 201 -5.36 -18.19 11.17
CA ASP A 201 -5.19 -19.63 11.39
C ASP A 201 -6.06 -20.52 10.47
N GLY A 202 -6.81 -19.90 9.54
CA GLY A 202 -7.69 -20.61 8.61
C GLY A 202 -8.98 -21.15 9.25
N SER A 203 -9.25 -20.81 10.52
CA SER A 203 -10.51 -21.17 11.17
C SER A 203 -11.70 -20.44 10.54
N ARG A 204 -12.90 -20.98 10.77
CA ARG A 204 -14.12 -20.40 10.21
C ARG A 204 -14.35 -19.00 10.76
N ALA A 205 -14.66 -18.06 9.87
CA ALA A 205 -15.04 -16.71 10.26
C ALA A 205 -16.30 -16.73 11.14
N GLU A 206 -16.15 -16.23 12.37
CA GLU A 206 -17.25 -15.98 13.29
C GLU A 206 -17.92 -14.64 12.91
N GLN A 207 -19.23 -14.52 13.14
CA GLN A 207 -19.98 -13.30 12.85
C GLN A 207 -20.57 -12.70 14.13
N LEU A 208 -20.45 -11.38 14.24
CA LEU A 208 -21.15 -10.59 15.24
C LEU A 208 -22.37 -9.89 14.61
N PRO A 209 -23.50 -9.73 15.33
CA PRO A 209 -23.78 -10.27 16.67
C PRO A 209 -24.08 -11.78 16.63
N ARG A 210 -23.85 -12.47 17.76
CA ARG A 210 -24.09 -13.92 17.85
C ARG A 210 -25.56 -14.21 18.13
N PHE A 211 -26.12 -15.18 17.42
CA PHE A 211 -27.47 -15.68 17.72
C PHE A 211 -27.46 -16.51 19.01
N ARG A 212 -28.55 -16.46 19.78
CA ARG A 212 -28.69 -17.25 21.04
C ARG A 212 -28.47 -18.76 20.86
N ALA A 213 -28.78 -19.30 19.68
CA ALA A 213 -28.60 -20.72 19.37
C ALA A 213 -27.13 -21.11 19.08
N ASN A 214 -26.26 -20.13 18.85
CA ASN A 214 -24.86 -20.34 18.50
C ASN A 214 -24.00 -19.29 19.21
N GLN A 215 -24.03 -19.32 20.55
CA GLN A 215 -23.16 -18.49 21.39
C GLN A 215 -21.74 -19.04 21.39
N HIS A 216 -20.78 -18.17 21.71
CA HIS A 216 -19.40 -18.58 21.94
C HIS A 216 -19.34 -19.56 23.13
N ILE A 217 -18.58 -20.64 22.98
CA ILE A 217 -18.42 -21.67 24.01
C ILE A 217 -16.96 -21.73 24.40
N ASP A 218 -16.67 -21.50 25.69
CA ASP A 218 -15.36 -21.79 26.26
C ASP A 218 -15.19 -23.29 26.51
N PRO A 219 -14.16 -23.96 25.99
CA PRO A 219 -13.79 -25.28 26.50
C PRO A 219 -13.43 -25.28 28.00
N ASP A 220 -12.90 -24.18 28.54
CA ASP A 220 -12.45 -24.09 29.94
C ASP A 220 -13.56 -23.61 30.91
N GLY A 221 -14.73 -23.24 30.39
CA GLY A 221 -15.92 -22.90 31.18
C GLY A 221 -16.00 -21.46 31.71
N VAL A 222 -15.17 -20.52 31.23
CA VAL A 222 -15.31 -19.10 31.61
C VAL A 222 -16.62 -18.55 31.03
N GLU A 223 -17.44 -17.93 31.88
CA GLU A 223 -18.70 -17.32 31.49
C GLU A 223 -18.67 -15.79 31.66
N VAL A 224 -19.19 -15.09 30.65
CA VAL A 224 -19.39 -13.65 30.66
C VAL A 224 -20.80 -13.35 30.20
N SER A 225 -21.59 -12.68 31.04
CA SER A 225 -22.95 -12.24 30.76
C SER A 225 -22.99 -10.81 30.22
N ALA A 226 -24.16 -10.34 29.78
CA ALA A 226 -24.32 -8.94 29.38
C ALA A 226 -24.25 -7.98 30.58
N ALA A 227 -24.66 -8.44 31.77
CA ALA A 227 -24.60 -7.64 33.00
C ALA A 227 -23.16 -7.37 33.44
N ASP A 228 -22.24 -8.30 33.15
CA ASP A 228 -20.81 -8.16 33.47
C ASP A 228 -20.13 -7.00 32.71
N VAL A 229 -20.67 -6.63 31.55
CA VAL A 229 -20.15 -5.54 30.71
C VAL A 229 -21.00 -4.28 30.77
N GLU A 230 -22.09 -4.29 31.54
CA GLU A 230 -22.99 -3.15 31.65
C GLU A 230 -22.31 -1.92 32.27
N ASP A 231 -21.33 -2.11 33.15
CA ASP A 231 -20.55 -1.02 33.74
C ASP A 231 -19.45 -0.44 32.82
N LEU A 232 -19.19 -1.10 31.69
CA LEU A 232 -18.14 -0.78 30.71
C LEU A 232 -18.68 0.07 29.55
N GLN A 233 -19.51 1.07 29.84
CA GLN A 233 -20.18 1.89 28.83
C GLN A 233 -19.42 3.16 28.40
N SER A 234 -18.26 3.45 29.00
CA SER A 234 -17.44 4.61 28.66
C SER A 234 -16.13 4.20 27.97
N HIS A 235 -15.69 4.99 26.99
CA HIS A 235 -14.43 4.73 26.28
C HIS A 235 -13.23 4.66 27.24
N GLY A 236 -13.20 5.50 28.27
CA GLY A 236 -12.13 5.52 29.27
C GLY A 236 -12.00 4.18 30.01
N LYS A 237 -13.12 3.66 30.54
CA LYS A 237 -13.12 2.37 31.24
C LYS A 237 -12.73 1.21 30.35
N ILE A 238 -13.22 1.18 29.10
CA ILE A 238 -12.89 0.14 28.12
C ILE A 238 -11.39 0.18 27.80
N LYS A 239 -10.83 1.37 27.53
CA LYS A 239 -9.40 1.53 27.22
C LYS A 239 -8.51 1.17 28.42
N GLU A 240 -8.91 1.52 29.64
CA GLU A 240 -8.19 1.17 30.86
C GLU A 240 -8.19 -0.34 31.12
N ARG A 241 -9.33 -1.01 30.92
CA ARG A 241 -9.47 -2.44 31.20
C ARG A 241 -8.88 -3.36 30.12
N PHE A 242 -9.03 -2.98 28.85
CA PHE A 242 -8.72 -3.85 27.70
C PHE A 242 -7.60 -3.30 26.81
N GLY A 243 -6.90 -2.25 27.25
CA GLY A 243 -5.91 -1.56 26.44
C GLY A 243 -4.83 -2.47 25.84
N HIS A 244 -4.35 -3.47 26.59
CA HIS A 244 -3.33 -4.42 26.16
C HIS A 244 -3.80 -5.41 25.08
N LEU A 245 -5.10 -5.71 25.05
CA LEU A 245 -5.70 -6.55 23.99
C LEU A 245 -5.98 -5.74 22.72
N ILE A 246 -6.41 -4.49 22.90
CA ILE A 246 -6.85 -3.61 21.80
C ILE A 246 -5.66 -3.04 21.04
N PHE A 247 -4.76 -2.37 21.74
CA PHE A 247 -3.67 -1.62 21.13
C PHE A 247 -2.48 -2.54 20.84
N PRO A 248 -1.77 -2.34 19.71
CA PRO A 248 -0.52 -3.04 19.46
C PRO A 248 0.50 -2.70 20.55
N GLU A 249 1.46 -3.59 20.76
CA GLU A 249 2.58 -3.34 21.67
C GLU A 249 3.40 -2.15 21.17
N ASP A 250 3.58 -1.15 22.04
CA ASP A 250 4.36 0.04 21.71
C ASP A 250 5.82 -0.38 21.44
N GLY A 251 6.34 0.00 20.27
CA GLY A 251 7.76 -0.14 19.94
C GLY A 251 8.18 -1.44 19.24
N ALA A 252 7.26 -2.38 18.97
CA ALA A 252 7.59 -3.64 18.27
C ALA A 252 8.30 -3.43 16.92
N PHE A 253 7.98 -2.34 16.22
CA PHE A 253 8.54 -1.98 14.90
C PHE A 253 9.24 -0.61 14.90
N ALA A 254 9.65 -0.09 16.06
CA ALA A 254 10.23 1.25 16.14
C ALA A 254 11.49 1.40 15.27
N GLY A 255 11.51 2.40 14.38
CA GLY A 255 12.65 2.65 13.49
C GLY A 255 12.80 1.66 12.34
N ALA A 256 11.89 0.70 12.19
CA ALA A 256 12.05 -0.37 11.21
C ALA A 256 12.13 0.15 9.76
N PHE A 257 11.37 1.19 9.42
CA PHE A 257 11.28 1.67 8.05
C PHE A 257 12.43 2.59 7.65
N LEU A 258 13.00 3.35 8.59
CA LEU A 258 14.22 4.15 8.35
C LEU A 258 15.53 3.36 8.50
N THR A 259 15.48 2.14 9.05
CA THR A 259 16.65 1.26 9.12
C THR A 259 17.02 0.75 7.72
N ALA A 260 18.31 0.79 7.37
CA ALA A 260 18.78 0.41 6.04
C ALA A 260 18.48 -1.07 5.71
N THR A 261 17.74 -1.32 4.63
CA THR A 261 17.50 -2.68 4.11
C THR A 261 17.56 -2.69 2.59
N ASN A 262 18.16 -3.72 2.00
CA ASN A 262 18.30 -3.82 0.53
C ASN A 262 17.12 -4.56 -0.11
N GLY A 263 16.05 -4.76 0.64
CA GLY A 263 14.94 -5.65 0.29
C GLY A 263 15.38 -7.02 -0.15
N SER A 264 14.82 -7.47 -1.26
CA SER A 264 15.12 -8.80 -1.78
C SER A 264 16.45 -8.88 -2.54
N VAL A 265 17.19 -7.76 -2.66
CA VAL A 265 18.45 -7.70 -3.42
C VAL A 265 19.53 -8.54 -2.75
N THR A 266 20.18 -9.37 -3.55
CA THR A 266 21.32 -10.20 -3.16
C THR A 266 22.53 -9.87 -4.03
N LEU A 267 23.71 -10.37 -3.68
CA LEU A 267 24.91 -10.15 -4.50
C LEU A 267 24.75 -10.72 -5.92
N ALA A 268 23.96 -11.78 -6.10
CA ALA A 268 23.66 -12.38 -7.41
C ALA A 268 22.93 -11.42 -8.36
N ASP A 269 22.33 -10.36 -7.82
CA ASP A 269 21.61 -9.37 -8.61
C ASP A 269 22.53 -8.33 -9.27
N PHE A 270 23.79 -8.21 -8.83
CA PHE A 270 24.80 -7.31 -9.39
C PHE A 270 25.51 -7.89 -10.62
N GLU A 271 26.30 -7.07 -11.31
CA GLU A 271 27.10 -7.52 -12.45
C GLU A 271 28.15 -8.60 -12.06
N PRO A 272 28.38 -9.64 -12.88
CA PRO A 272 29.31 -10.73 -12.55
C PRO A 272 30.75 -10.30 -12.28
N GLU A 273 31.20 -9.17 -12.82
CA GLU A 273 32.51 -8.60 -12.50
C GLU A 273 32.56 -8.06 -11.08
N MET A 274 31.49 -7.39 -10.64
CA MET A 274 31.36 -6.87 -9.29
C MET A 274 31.31 -7.99 -8.25
N GLN A 275 30.56 -9.06 -8.54
CA GLN A 275 30.49 -10.26 -7.71
C GLN A 275 31.88 -10.89 -7.51
N ARG A 276 32.64 -11.07 -8.60
CA ARG A 276 33.99 -11.66 -8.56
C ARG A 276 34.97 -10.81 -7.76
N LYS A 277 34.90 -9.49 -7.93
CA LYS A 277 35.78 -8.58 -7.20
C LYS A 277 35.45 -8.51 -5.71
N TYR A 278 34.17 -8.42 -5.35
CA TYR A 278 33.74 -8.52 -3.95
C TYR A 278 34.19 -9.84 -3.31
N ALA A 279 33.99 -10.97 -4.00
CA ALA A 279 34.43 -12.27 -3.53
C ALA A 279 35.95 -12.33 -3.31
N ALA A 280 36.74 -11.79 -4.24
CA ALA A 280 38.20 -11.70 -4.10
C ALA A 280 38.63 -10.85 -2.90
N LEU A 281 38.03 -9.67 -2.71
CA LEU A 281 38.32 -8.77 -1.59
C LEU A 281 37.92 -9.36 -0.24
N ARG A 282 36.91 -10.24 -0.20
CA ARG A 282 36.48 -10.98 1.00
C ARG A 282 37.17 -12.33 1.15
N SER A 283 38.06 -12.71 0.23
CA SER A 283 38.72 -14.02 0.21
C SER A 283 37.72 -15.20 0.21
N LEU A 284 36.60 -15.05 -0.51
CA LEU A 284 35.54 -16.03 -0.64
C LEU A 284 35.44 -16.56 -2.07
N SER A 285 34.82 -17.73 -2.24
CA SER A 285 34.31 -18.13 -3.56
C SER A 285 33.13 -17.24 -3.95
N VAL A 286 32.81 -17.14 -5.25
CA VAL A 286 31.65 -16.35 -5.70
C VAL A 286 30.35 -16.88 -5.11
N ASP A 287 30.17 -18.20 -5.06
CA ASP A 287 28.96 -18.83 -4.53
C ASP A 287 28.81 -18.57 -3.01
N ASP A 288 29.91 -18.62 -2.26
CA ASP A 288 29.89 -18.32 -0.83
C ASP A 288 29.65 -16.82 -0.59
N ALA A 289 30.26 -15.96 -1.40
CA ALA A 289 30.04 -14.51 -1.33
C ALA A 289 28.57 -14.16 -1.59
N ILE A 290 27.90 -14.84 -2.52
CA ILE A 290 26.48 -14.63 -2.80
C ILE A 290 25.60 -14.97 -1.60
N LYS A 291 25.93 -16.03 -0.87
CA LYS A 291 25.16 -16.50 0.28
C LYS A 291 25.45 -15.73 1.57
N LEU A 292 26.69 -15.26 1.72
CA LEU A 292 27.21 -14.68 2.98
C LEU A 292 27.32 -13.15 2.96
N ALA A 293 27.04 -12.50 1.83
CA ALA A 293 27.06 -11.04 1.75
C ALA A 293 26.10 -10.42 2.77
N SER A 294 26.63 -9.55 3.63
CA SER A 294 25.83 -8.86 4.64
C SER A 294 24.99 -7.73 4.01
N ALA A 295 23.92 -7.33 4.68
CA ALA A 295 23.12 -6.18 4.24
C ALA A 295 23.95 -4.89 4.15
N ASP A 296 24.93 -4.72 5.05
CA ASP A 296 25.85 -3.58 5.03
C ASP A 296 26.77 -3.58 3.80
N ASP A 297 27.30 -4.76 3.45
CA ASP A 297 28.16 -4.91 2.28
C ASP A 297 27.38 -4.64 0.98
N LEU A 298 26.15 -5.17 0.88
CA LEU A 298 25.26 -4.91 -0.25
C LEU A 298 24.91 -3.42 -0.36
N ARG A 299 24.69 -2.74 0.78
CA ARG A 299 24.47 -1.27 0.78
C ARG A 299 25.69 -0.55 0.23
N THR A 300 26.89 -0.91 0.69
CA THR A 300 28.15 -0.35 0.16
C THR A 300 28.28 -0.59 -1.34
N LEU A 301 27.96 -1.79 -1.84
CA LEU A 301 27.97 -2.08 -3.28
C LEU A 301 26.99 -1.22 -4.08
N LEU A 302 25.82 -0.87 -3.53
CA LEU A 302 24.87 0.03 -4.19
C LEU A 302 25.45 1.43 -4.38
N TYR A 303 26.20 1.95 -3.40
CA TYR A 303 26.91 3.22 -3.54
C TYR A 303 27.99 3.16 -4.62
N ILE A 304 28.78 2.09 -4.65
CA ILE A 304 29.82 1.91 -5.66
C ILE A 304 29.22 1.75 -7.07
N SER A 305 28.18 0.94 -7.23
CA SER A 305 27.54 0.69 -8.52
C SER A 305 26.72 1.87 -9.02
N GLY A 306 26.03 2.58 -8.12
CA GLY A 306 25.23 3.76 -8.47
C GLY A 306 26.10 4.97 -8.81
N ALA A 307 27.11 5.26 -7.98
CA ALA A 307 28.00 6.41 -8.15
C ALA A 307 29.36 6.02 -8.73
N ARG A 308 29.38 5.20 -9.79
CA ARG A 308 30.60 4.65 -10.41
C ARG A 308 31.69 5.68 -10.64
N SER A 309 31.36 6.84 -11.21
CA SER A 309 32.35 7.89 -11.50
C SER A 309 33.02 8.46 -10.26
N THR A 310 32.34 8.45 -9.11
CA THR A 310 32.89 8.95 -7.84
C THR A 310 33.83 7.93 -7.21
N PHE A 311 33.48 6.64 -7.33
CA PHE A 311 34.21 5.55 -6.68
C PHE A 311 35.09 4.72 -7.61
N GLU A 312 35.26 5.12 -8.88
CA GLU A 312 35.99 4.35 -9.88
C GLU A 312 37.44 4.04 -9.44
N ALA A 313 38.16 5.05 -8.97
CA ALA A 313 39.53 4.90 -8.50
C ALA A 313 39.61 4.00 -7.25
N VAL A 314 38.73 4.24 -6.28
CA VAL A 314 38.65 3.43 -5.05
C VAL A 314 38.35 1.97 -5.40
N TRP A 315 37.35 1.74 -6.25
CA TRP A 315 37.01 0.41 -6.72
C TRP A 315 38.21 -0.22 -7.42
N ALA A 316 38.84 0.46 -8.39
CA ALA A 316 39.96 -0.07 -9.16
C ALA A 316 41.19 -0.44 -8.33
N GLU A 317 41.59 0.42 -7.39
CA GLU A 317 42.89 0.37 -6.71
C GLU A 317 42.84 -0.29 -5.32
N CYS A 318 41.66 -0.45 -4.72
CA CYS A 318 41.53 -1.06 -3.40
C CYS A 318 42.05 -2.51 -3.37
N THR A 319 42.64 -2.88 -2.24
CA THR A 319 43.15 -4.24 -2.00
C THR A 319 42.37 -4.97 -0.92
N THR A 320 41.58 -4.23 -0.12
CA THR A 320 40.75 -4.77 0.95
C THR A 320 39.34 -4.21 0.89
N TRP A 321 38.37 -4.96 1.43
CA TRP A 321 36.98 -4.49 1.52
C TRP A 321 36.82 -3.31 2.48
N ASP A 322 37.61 -3.26 3.55
CA ASP A 322 37.53 -2.19 4.57
C ASP A 322 37.93 -0.82 3.99
N GLU A 323 38.82 -0.77 3.00
CA GLU A 323 39.15 0.46 2.26
C GLU A 323 37.93 1.01 1.52
N ILE A 324 37.14 0.13 0.89
CA ILE A 324 35.90 0.50 0.20
C ILE A 324 34.87 1.01 1.21
N VAL A 325 34.66 0.27 2.30
CA VAL A 325 33.71 0.66 3.36
C VAL A 325 34.10 2.03 3.92
N SER A 326 35.38 2.27 4.18
CA SER A 326 35.88 3.55 4.69
C SER A 326 35.68 4.70 3.71
N ALA A 327 35.85 4.47 2.41
CA ALA A 327 35.63 5.47 1.38
C ALA A 327 34.15 5.85 1.22
N VAL A 328 33.24 4.89 1.43
CA VAL A 328 31.80 5.08 1.28
C VAL A 328 31.13 5.61 2.56
N ALA A 329 31.70 5.32 3.74
CA ALA A 329 31.14 5.67 5.05
C ALA A 329 30.68 7.13 5.20
N PRO A 330 31.41 8.17 4.74
CA PRO A 330 30.96 9.56 4.85
C PRO A 330 29.64 9.86 4.13
N HIS A 331 29.32 9.09 3.09
CA HIS A 331 28.08 9.24 2.33
C HIS A 331 26.92 8.42 2.89
N ARG A 332 27.20 7.48 3.80
CA ARG A 332 26.20 6.57 4.38
C ARG A 332 25.58 7.10 5.67
N GLU A 333 26.32 7.88 6.45
CA GLU A 333 25.89 8.36 7.79
C GLU A 333 24.49 9.00 7.78
N GLU A 334 24.23 9.95 6.88
CA GLU A 334 22.89 10.51 6.65
C GLU A 334 22.23 9.94 5.38
N GLY A 335 23.05 9.48 4.42
CA GLY A 335 22.55 9.03 3.13
C GLY A 335 21.68 7.78 3.23
N ASP A 336 22.02 6.81 4.08
CA ASP A 336 21.23 5.57 4.24
C ASP A 336 19.80 5.91 4.71
N ARG A 337 19.65 6.83 5.66
CA ARG A 337 18.34 7.31 6.13
C ARG A 337 17.55 8.00 5.03
N LEU A 338 18.20 8.84 4.22
CA LEU A 338 17.54 9.52 3.09
C LEU A 338 17.14 8.54 1.98
N ILE A 339 17.94 7.49 1.72
CA ILE A 339 17.58 6.43 0.78
C ILE A 339 16.33 5.69 1.26
N GLU A 340 16.27 5.30 2.53
CA GLU A 340 15.10 4.61 3.08
C GLU A 340 13.87 5.52 3.11
N GLY A 341 14.02 6.78 3.50
CA GLY A 341 12.93 7.76 3.43
C GLY A 341 12.41 7.97 2.01
N ALA A 342 13.30 8.09 1.01
CA ALA A 342 12.91 8.22 -0.39
C ALA A 342 12.18 6.97 -0.88
N ARG A 343 12.64 5.79 -0.46
CA ARG A 343 12.03 4.50 -0.80
C ARG A 343 10.64 4.34 -0.19
N MET A 344 10.46 4.68 1.09
CA MET A 344 9.15 4.71 1.74
C MET A 344 8.17 5.56 0.93
N LEU A 345 8.53 6.82 0.66
CA LEU A 345 7.69 7.78 -0.07
C LEU A 345 7.42 7.35 -1.52
N GLN A 346 8.38 6.67 -2.15
CA GLN A 346 8.24 6.15 -3.51
C GLN A 346 7.24 5.00 -3.57
N LEU A 347 7.25 4.10 -2.59
CA LEU A 347 6.37 2.91 -2.55
C LEU A 347 4.95 3.25 -2.08
N CYS A 348 4.71 4.44 -1.51
CA CYS A 348 3.36 4.98 -1.27
C CYS A 348 2.57 5.31 -2.56
N ARG A 349 3.05 4.92 -3.74
CA ARG A 349 2.34 5.06 -5.02
C ARG A 349 1.14 4.13 -5.14
N ASP A 350 1.27 2.95 -4.55
CA ASP A 350 0.32 1.86 -4.68
C ASP A 350 0.29 1.05 -3.37
N ALA A 351 -0.88 0.52 -3.03
CA ALA A 351 -1.04 -0.26 -1.81
C ALA A 351 -0.24 -1.58 -1.89
N ASP A 352 -0.17 -2.21 -3.07
CA ASP A 352 0.56 -3.48 -3.21
C ASP A 352 2.08 -3.30 -3.07
N GLU A 353 2.64 -2.22 -3.62
CA GLU A 353 4.05 -1.87 -3.41
C GLU A 353 4.34 -1.57 -1.93
N LEU A 354 3.43 -0.89 -1.24
CA LEU A 354 3.55 -0.62 0.17
C LEU A 354 3.47 -1.91 1.02
N ARG A 355 2.57 -2.84 0.70
CA ARG A 355 2.47 -4.13 1.39
C ARG A 355 3.78 -4.92 1.33
N SER A 356 4.43 -4.97 0.16
CA SER A 356 5.76 -5.60 0.03
C SER A 356 6.83 -4.91 0.89
N LEU A 357 6.76 -3.60 1.07
CA LEU A 357 7.66 -2.90 1.99
C LEU A 357 7.41 -3.32 3.44
N PHE A 358 6.15 -3.45 3.85
CA PHE A 358 5.80 -3.89 5.20
C PHE A 358 6.25 -5.32 5.46
N GLU A 359 6.04 -6.23 4.51
CA GLU A 359 6.52 -7.62 4.57
C GLU A 359 8.03 -7.67 4.77
N GLU A 360 8.76 -6.89 3.98
CA GLU A 360 10.21 -6.83 4.09
C GLU A 360 10.69 -6.24 5.42
N LYS A 361 10.19 -5.06 5.81
CA LYS A 361 10.69 -4.30 6.97
C LYS A 361 10.28 -4.92 8.29
N CYS A 362 9.10 -5.53 8.34
CA CYS A 362 8.54 -6.12 9.55
C CYS A 362 8.73 -7.64 9.61
N GLY A 363 9.23 -8.26 8.54
CA GLY A 363 9.44 -9.71 8.47
C GLY A 363 8.15 -10.51 8.34
N PHE A 364 7.07 -9.91 7.81
CA PHE A 364 5.83 -10.63 7.58
C PHE A 364 5.98 -11.60 6.41
N ALA A 365 5.49 -12.82 6.57
CA ALA A 365 5.50 -13.82 5.51
C ALA A 365 4.52 -13.47 4.37
N ASP A 366 3.35 -12.93 4.73
CA ASP A 366 2.33 -12.41 3.83
C ASP A 366 1.52 -11.36 4.61
N PHE A 367 1.39 -10.16 4.04
CA PHE A 367 0.63 -9.07 4.63
C PHE A 367 -0.82 -9.48 4.95
N HIS A 368 -1.48 -10.26 4.08
CA HIS A 368 -2.88 -10.65 4.25
C HIS A 368 -3.08 -11.74 5.32
N MET A 369 -2.02 -12.47 5.64
CA MET A 369 -1.99 -13.49 6.69
C MET A 369 -1.38 -12.95 8.00
N THR A 370 -1.16 -11.64 8.10
CA THR A 370 -0.71 -10.98 9.31
C THR A 370 -1.91 -10.45 10.09
N THR A 371 -1.84 -10.47 11.43
CA THR A 371 -2.98 -10.04 12.25
C THR A 371 -3.21 -8.53 12.11
N ASP A 372 -4.47 -8.11 12.25
CA ASP A 372 -4.79 -6.68 12.18
C ASP A 372 -4.10 -5.85 13.27
N LYS A 373 -3.83 -6.46 14.43
CA LYS A 373 -3.10 -5.82 15.54
C LYS A 373 -1.66 -5.49 15.11
N GLU A 374 -0.95 -6.46 14.55
CA GLU A 374 0.42 -6.29 14.08
C GLU A 374 0.50 -5.30 12.91
N LEU A 375 -0.40 -5.40 11.94
CA LEU A 375 -0.48 -4.46 10.82
C LEU A 375 -0.70 -3.03 11.28
N THR A 376 -1.59 -2.82 12.26
CA THR A 376 -1.80 -1.50 12.88
C THR A 376 -0.52 -1.01 13.56
N GLY A 377 0.18 -1.86 14.31
CA GLY A 377 1.44 -1.52 14.97
C GLY A 377 2.53 -1.10 13.98
N ALA A 378 2.69 -1.85 12.89
CA ALA A 378 3.62 -1.53 11.82
C ALA A 378 3.26 -0.20 11.14
N LEU A 379 1.97 0.08 10.93
CA LEU A 379 1.55 1.35 10.32
C LEU A 379 1.80 2.55 11.23
N ILE A 380 1.59 2.40 12.54
CA ILE A 380 1.94 3.44 13.51
C ILE A 380 3.45 3.69 13.47
N ALA A 381 4.28 2.65 13.44
CA ALA A 381 5.73 2.79 13.31
C ALA A 381 6.14 3.45 11.99
N PHE A 382 5.46 3.16 10.88
CA PHE A 382 5.68 3.84 9.60
C PHE A 382 5.40 5.35 9.70
N ILE A 383 4.32 5.76 10.38
CA ILE A 383 3.97 7.17 10.59
C ILE A 383 4.96 7.84 11.55
N ASP A 384 5.40 7.14 12.60
CA ASP A 384 6.41 7.63 13.55
C ASP A 384 7.78 7.82 12.84
N ASP A 385 8.13 6.93 11.91
CA ASP A 385 9.32 7.05 11.06
C ASP A 385 9.20 8.20 10.05
N LEU A 386 8.01 8.45 9.47
CA LEU A 386 7.76 9.65 8.68
C LEU A 386 7.92 10.94 9.50
N THR A 387 7.42 10.94 10.74
CA THR A 387 7.56 12.07 11.68
C THR A 387 9.03 12.30 12.04
N THR A 388 9.77 11.21 12.24
CA THR A 388 11.22 11.26 12.46
C THR A 388 11.92 11.81 11.23
N LEU A 389 11.56 11.38 10.02
CA LEU A 389 12.12 11.88 8.77
C LEU A 389 11.87 13.39 8.59
N THR A 390 10.65 13.87 8.83
CA THR A 390 10.31 15.30 8.66
C THR A 390 10.96 16.21 9.69
N ALA A 391 11.48 15.67 10.80
CA ALA A 391 12.19 16.44 11.82
C ALA A 391 13.54 17.01 11.34
N THR A 392 14.11 16.48 10.24
CA THR A 392 15.33 17.06 9.63
C THR A 392 14.97 17.94 8.43
N GLU A 393 15.79 18.97 8.16
CA GLU A 393 15.55 19.85 7.01
C GLU A 393 15.59 19.08 5.68
N ALA A 394 16.54 18.15 5.53
CA ALA A 394 16.65 17.31 4.34
C ALA A 394 15.44 16.37 4.21
N GLY A 395 15.02 15.70 5.29
CA GLY A 395 13.87 14.80 5.25
C GLY A 395 12.55 15.52 4.98
N SER A 396 12.34 16.71 5.57
CA SER A 396 11.17 17.55 5.26
C SER A 396 11.10 17.93 3.78
N LYS A 397 12.22 18.38 3.18
CA LYS A 397 12.30 18.67 1.74
C LYS A 397 12.10 17.41 0.89
N LEU A 398 12.59 16.26 1.34
CA LEU A 398 12.42 14.98 0.66
C LEU A 398 10.95 14.56 0.62
N CYS A 399 10.21 14.72 1.72
CA CYS A 399 8.77 14.48 1.77
C CYS A 399 7.99 15.35 0.77
N GLN A 400 8.45 16.57 0.52
CA GLN A 400 7.85 17.49 -0.46
C GLN A 400 8.29 17.21 -1.91
N ALA A 401 9.32 16.39 -2.12
CA ALA A 401 9.86 16.11 -3.44
C ALA A 401 9.00 15.09 -4.21
N THR A 402 8.36 15.58 -5.28
CA THR A 402 7.43 14.77 -6.11
C THR A 402 8.10 14.20 -7.36
N ILE A 403 9.23 14.76 -7.76
CA ILE A 403 10.00 14.34 -8.93
C ILE A 403 11.45 14.04 -8.59
N ASP A 404 12.09 13.20 -9.41
CA ASP A 404 13.46 12.75 -9.22
C ASP A 404 14.48 13.88 -9.16
N ALA A 405 14.31 14.94 -9.95
CA ALA A 405 15.21 16.11 -9.91
C ALA A 405 15.21 16.80 -8.54
N GLN A 406 14.05 16.89 -7.89
CA GLN A 406 13.94 17.46 -6.54
C GLN A 406 14.59 16.55 -5.50
N ARG A 407 14.38 15.22 -5.62
CA ARG A 407 15.00 14.23 -4.73
C ARG A 407 16.52 14.26 -4.84
N ALA A 408 17.05 14.30 -6.07
CA ALA A 408 18.48 14.43 -6.32
C ALA A 408 19.07 15.69 -5.68
N GLN A 409 18.37 16.83 -5.77
CA GLN A 409 18.80 18.07 -5.13
C GLN A 409 18.88 17.97 -3.60
N VAL A 410 17.97 17.22 -2.97
CA VAL A 410 17.91 17.06 -1.51
C VAL A 410 18.93 16.04 -1.02
N MET A 411 19.06 14.90 -1.70
CA MET A 411 19.91 13.78 -1.29
C MET A 411 21.37 13.98 -1.68
N GLY A 412 21.64 14.78 -2.72
CA GLY A 412 22.94 14.88 -3.37
C GLY A 412 23.19 13.73 -4.35
N ASP A 413 24.10 13.96 -5.30
CA ASP A 413 24.29 13.09 -6.47
C ASP A 413 24.66 11.65 -6.10
N VAL A 414 25.57 11.47 -5.14
CA VAL A 414 26.07 10.15 -4.72
C VAL A 414 24.95 9.31 -4.07
N VAL A 415 24.25 9.89 -3.10
CA VAL A 415 23.18 9.20 -2.35
C VAL A 415 21.98 8.93 -3.26
N PHE A 416 21.62 9.89 -4.13
CA PHE A 416 20.55 9.70 -5.09
C PHE A 416 20.89 8.59 -6.11
N ALA A 417 22.13 8.52 -6.57
CA ALA A 417 22.58 7.46 -7.47
C ALA A 417 22.50 6.08 -6.80
N ALA A 418 22.89 5.96 -5.53
CA ALA A 418 22.75 4.72 -4.75
C ALA A 418 21.27 4.32 -4.56
N TYR A 419 20.39 5.28 -4.25
CA TYR A 419 18.94 5.05 -4.18
C TYR A 419 18.38 4.54 -5.52
N ARG A 420 18.77 5.17 -6.63
CA ARG A 420 18.33 4.75 -7.96
C ARG A 420 18.80 3.34 -8.30
N GLU A 421 20.06 3.04 -8.01
CA GLU A 421 20.63 1.71 -8.22
C GLU A 421 19.85 0.65 -7.44
N LEU A 422 19.49 0.91 -6.17
CA LEU A 422 18.66 0.00 -5.37
C LEU A 422 17.32 -0.29 -6.05
N MET A 423 16.63 0.76 -6.52
CA MET A 423 15.35 0.62 -7.19
C MET A 423 15.46 -0.08 -8.56
N ASP A 424 16.53 0.18 -9.31
CA ASP A 424 16.77 -0.40 -10.63
C ASP A 424 17.16 -1.89 -10.52
N VAL A 425 18.00 -2.27 -9.56
CA VAL A 425 18.35 -3.67 -9.28
C VAL A 425 17.13 -4.49 -8.85
N ASP A 426 16.28 -3.96 -7.96
CA ASP A 426 15.03 -4.64 -7.58
C ASP A 426 14.09 -4.81 -8.79
N ARG A 427 13.96 -3.77 -9.61
CA ARG A 427 13.15 -3.81 -10.83
C ARG A 427 13.68 -4.82 -11.84
N ASP A 428 14.98 -4.94 -12.00
CA ASP A 428 15.60 -5.88 -12.93
C ASP A 428 15.50 -7.32 -12.43
N LYS A 429 15.55 -7.55 -11.11
CA LYS A 429 15.18 -8.83 -10.51
C LYS A 429 13.73 -9.23 -10.84
N ARG A 430 12.77 -8.31 -10.66
CA ARG A 430 11.37 -8.53 -11.07
C ARG A 430 11.26 -8.81 -12.57
N ARG A 431 12.02 -8.09 -13.40
CA ARG A 431 12.03 -8.29 -14.86
C ARG A 431 12.54 -9.68 -15.22
N ARG A 432 13.61 -10.17 -14.59
CA ARG A 432 14.12 -11.55 -14.78
C ARG A 432 13.08 -12.59 -14.38
N LEU A 433 12.37 -12.38 -13.28
CA LEU A 433 11.26 -13.26 -12.87
C LEU A 433 10.11 -13.25 -13.88
N TRP A 434 9.79 -12.10 -14.46
CA TRP A 434 8.81 -12.04 -15.56
C TRP A 434 9.31 -12.78 -16.80
N VAL A 435 10.58 -12.63 -17.16
CA VAL A 435 11.17 -13.34 -18.30
C VAL A 435 11.10 -14.86 -18.09
N SER A 436 11.43 -15.38 -16.91
CA SER A 436 11.31 -16.84 -16.65
C SER A 436 9.86 -17.33 -16.70
N ARG A 437 8.89 -16.52 -16.23
CA ARG A 437 7.45 -16.81 -16.37
C ARG A 437 7.02 -16.87 -17.84
N PHE A 438 7.51 -15.96 -18.68
CA PHE A 438 7.19 -15.93 -20.12
C PHE A 438 7.92 -17.02 -20.91
N ALA A 439 9.16 -17.35 -20.53
CA ALA A 439 9.95 -18.42 -21.14
C ALA A 439 9.34 -19.80 -20.87
N GLY A 440 8.51 -19.93 -19.84
CA GLY A 440 7.87 -21.18 -19.46
C GLY A 440 8.71 -22.02 -18.50
N ASP A 441 9.84 -21.51 -18.02
CA ASP A 441 10.67 -22.17 -17.00
C ASP A 441 9.86 -22.38 -15.70
N ALA A 442 8.91 -21.48 -15.41
CA ALA A 442 7.96 -21.62 -14.29
C ALA A 442 6.74 -22.51 -14.61
N ASN A 443 6.57 -23.00 -15.85
CA ASN A 443 5.48 -23.89 -16.23
C ASN A 443 5.82 -25.37 -16.01
N GLU A 444 7.06 -25.73 -15.66
CA GLU A 444 7.41 -27.11 -15.33
C GLU A 444 6.57 -27.63 -14.15
N GLU A 445 6.30 -26.78 -13.15
CA GLU A 445 5.42 -27.10 -12.01
C GLU A 445 3.95 -27.31 -12.42
N LYS A 446 3.40 -26.44 -13.29
CA LYS A 446 2.00 -26.58 -13.78
C LYS A 446 1.82 -27.78 -14.69
N THR A 447 2.87 -28.18 -15.41
CA THR A 447 2.84 -29.36 -16.26
C THR A 447 2.88 -30.62 -15.39
N LEU A 448 3.65 -30.61 -14.30
CA LEU A 448 3.66 -31.67 -13.29
C LEU A 448 2.31 -31.80 -12.56
N ASP A 449 1.70 -30.70 -12.11
CA ASP A 449 0.37 -30.73 -11.47
C ASP A 449 -0.74 -31.15 -12.44
N TYR A 450 -0.70 -30.68 -13.67
CA TYR A 450 -1.63 -31.13 -14.71
C TYR A 450 -1.42 -32.61 -15.02
N MET A 451 -0.18 -33.09 -15.09
CA MET A 451 0.13 -34.51 -15.27
C MET A 451 -0.33 -35.34 -14.06
N LEU A 452 -0.09 -34.88 -12.83
CA LEU A 452 -0.53 -35.53 -11.59
C LEU A 452 -2.06 -35.58 -11.48
N GLN A 453 -2.76 -34.51 -11.83
CA GLN A 453 -4.24 -34.52 -11.92
C GLN A 453 -4.74 -35.46 -13.02
N GLN A 454 -4.02 -35.59 -14.14
CA GLN A 454 -4.35 -36.56 -15.20
C GLN A 454 -4.03 -38.01 -14.78
N PHE A 455 -2.99 -38.24 -13.98
CA PHE A 455 -2.67 -39.56 -13.41
C PHE A 455 -3.70 -39.96 -12.34
N ALA A 456 -4.09 -39.06 -11.45
CA ALA A 456 -5.16 -39.28 -10.46
C ALA A 456 -6.50 -39.62 -11.13
N ARG A 457 -6.81 -38.99 -12.27
CA ARG A 457 -8.00 -39.32 -13.08
C ARG A 457 -7.90 -40.64 -13.84
N ARG A 458 -6.71 -41.18 -14.06
CA ARG A 458 -6.51 -42.49 -14.70
C ARG A 458 -6.59 -43.65 -13.72
N SER A 459 -6.28 -43.44 -12.44
CA SER A 459 -6.46 -44.44 -11.38
C SER A 459 -7.93 -44.70 -11.01
N ASP A 460 -8.85 -43.78 -11.33
CA ASP A 460 -10.30 -43.94 -11.08
C ASP A 460 -11.07 -44.62 -12.22
N ARG A 461 -10.38 -45.15 -13.24
CA ARG A 461 -11.00 -46.08 -14.19
C ARG A 461 -10.87 -47.50 -13.63
N PRO A 462 -11.96 -48.16 -13.19
CA PRO A 462 -11.89 -49.58 -12.91
C PRO A 462 -11.45 -50.27 -14.20
N GLY A 463 -10.40 -51.07 -14.10
CA GLY A 463 -9.96 -51.97 -15.16
C GLY A 463 -11.11 -52.87 -15.60
N GLY A 464 -11.04 -53.32 -16.85
CA GLY A 464 -11.88 -54.40 -17.33
C GLY A 464 -11.67 -55.71 -16.60
#